data_AF-A0A183FNG9-F1
#
_entry.id   AF-A0A183FNG9-F1
#
_cell.length_a   1.000
_cell.length_b   1.000
_cell.length_c   1.000
_cell.angle_alpha   90.00
_cell.angle_beta   90.00
_cell.angle_gamma   90.00
#
_symmetry.space_group_name_H-M   'P 1'
#
loop_
_entity.id
_entity.type
_entity.pdbx_description
1 polymer ?
#
loop_
_entity_poly.entity_id
_entity_poly.type
_entity_poly.pdbx_seq_one_letter_code
_entity_poly.pdbx_strand_id
1 'polypeptide(L)'
;MFKVFKFAIEEWVFLALLGLIMAIFSLVMDVLISKLQEGHMSFYRHFRSDPIWLVSFVVWTLYTVTLTCASALCAHYIAPQAIGSGIPEMKTILRGIILKEYLSGPFVHIASVVANQLSRFLPISTGVFENESRASEMLAAGCAVGVACTFSAPVGGVLFSIEVTAAYFAVRNYWRGFFAATCSATLFSILQGLRRGAGSKPSAWTDLRRINNTPYVCGRSNNMVRTARKQVTNGNGLT
;
A
#
# COMPACT_ATOMS: atom_id res chain seq x y z
N MET A 1 -39.37 2.73 13.60
CA MET A 1 -38.85 1.71 12.67
C MET A 1 -38.10 2.32 11.48
N PHE A 2 -38.73 3.18 10.66
CA PHE A 2 -38.08 3.85 9.51
C PHE A 2 -36.81 4.65 9.84
N LYS A 3 -36.75 5.29 11.02
CA LYS A 3 -35.54 6.01 11.50
C LYS A 3 -34.34 5.08 11.69
N VAL A 4 -34.57 3.86 12.18
CA VAL A 4 -33.50 2.86 12.41
C VAL A 4 -32.95 2.34 11.09
N PHE A 5 -33.84 2.10 10.11
CA PHE A 5 -33.43 1.63 8.79
C PHE A 5 -32.64 2.69 8.01
N LYS A 6 -33.08 3.94 8.08
CA LYS A 6 -32.36 5.08 7.49
C LYS A 6 -30.96 5.22 8.08
N PHE A 7 -30.83 5.15 9.40
CA PHE A 7 -29.55 5.25 10.10
C PHE A 7 -28.61 4.11 9.74
N ALA A 8 -29.11 2.87 9.66
CA ALA A 8 -28.30 1.73 9.25
C ALA A 8 -27.72 1.94 7.84
N ILE A 9 -28.56 2.30 6.86
CA ILE A 9 -28.12 2.55 5.48
C ILE A 9 -27.05 3.65 5.40
N GLU A 10 -27.22 4.73 6.17
CA GLU A 10 -26.28 5.85 6.23
C GLU A 10 -24.87 5.39 6.66
N GLU A 11 -24.77 4.50 7.65
CA GLU A 11 -23.50 3.93 8.11
C GLU A 11 -22.82 3.07 7.04
N TRP A 12 -23.58 2.23 6.33
CA TRP A 12 -23.04 1.38 5.25
C TRP A 12 -22.52 2.22 4.08
N VAL A 13 -23.21 3.32 3.74
CA VAL A 13 -22.78 4.26 2.70
C VAL A 13 -21.50 4.97 3.14
N PHE A 14 -21.41 5.43 4.40
CA PHE A 14 -20.19 6.03 4.93
C PHE A 14 -18.99 5.06 4.86
N LEU A 15 -19.19 3.80 5.26
CA LEU A 15 -18.19 2.74 5.19
C LEU A 15 -17.71 2.47 3.75
N ALA A 16 -18.64 2.43 2.79
CA ALA A 16 -18.30 2.27 1.37
C ALA A 16 -17.46 3.45 0.85
N LEU A 17 -17.83 4.68 1.21
CA LEU A 17 -17.13 5.88 0.77
C LEU A 17 -15.74 5.98 1.42
N LEU A 18 -15.60 5.62 2.69
CA LEU A 18 -14.29 5.50 3.34
C LEU A 18 -13.40 4.48 2.62
N GLY A 19 -13.97 3.33 2.20
CA GLY A 19 -13.30 2.35 1.35
C GLY A 19 -12.82 2.90 0.00
N LEU A 20 -13.65 3.72 -0.66
CA LEU A 20 -13.32 4.39 -1.94
C LEU A 20 -12.14 5.36 -1.77
N ILE A 21 -12.17 6.20 -0.74
CA ILE A 21 -11.09 7.17 -0.48
C ILE A 21 -9.77 6.45 -0.19
N MET A 22 -9.80 5.40 0.63
CA MET A 22 -8.59 4.63 0.95
C MET A 22 -8.01 3.91 -0.27
N ALA A 23 -8.86 3.41 -1.18
CA ALA A 23 -8.40 2.82 -2.43
C ALA A 23 -7.75 3.87 -3.36
N ILE A 24 -8.33 5.08 -3.46
CA ILE A 24 -7.73 6.18 -4.23
C ILE A 24 -6.37 6.57 -3.63
N PHE A 25 -6.29 6.70 -2.30
CA PHE A 25 -5.04 7.01 -1.61
C PHE A 25 -3.96 5.95 -1.87
N SER A 26 -4.32 4.67 -1.84
CA SER A 26 -3.41 3.56 -2.18
C SER A 26 -2.88 3.68 -3.61
N LEU A 27 -3.72 4.07 -4.58
CA LEU A 27 -3.28 4.26 -5.98
C LEU A 27 -2.32 5.43 -6.14
N VAL A 28 -2.55 6.53 -5.43
CA VAL A 28 -1.63 7.67 -5.42
C VAL A 28 -0.28 7.24 -4.88
N MET A 29 -0.25 6.47 -3.80
CA MET A 29 0.99 5.92 -3.24
C MET A 29 1.70 4.98 -4.23
N ASP A 30 0.98 4.07 -4.89
CA ASP A 30 1.56 3.17 -5.89
C ASP A 30 2.13 3.93 -7.11
N VAL A 31 1.43 4.96 -7.58
CA VAL A 31 1.91 5.83 -8.67
C VAL A 31 3.16 6.59 -8.23
N LEU A 32 3.15 7.15 -7.03
CA LEU A 32 4.29 7.88 -6.47
C LEU A 32 5.53 6.98 -6.36
N ILE A 33 5.39 5.78 -5.81
CA ILE A 33 6.49 4.80 -5.71
C ILE A 33 7.01 4.44 -7.10
N SER A 34 6.11 4.17 -8.05
CA SER A 34 6.50 3.83 -9.42
C SER A 34 7.31 4.94 -10.07
N LYS A 35 6.91 6.21 -9.89
CA LYS A 35 7.61 7.37 -10.46
C LYS A 35 8.94 7.65 -9.77
N LEU A 36 9.00 7.53 -8.44
CA LEU A 36 10.25 7.66 -7.69
C LEU A 36 11.25 6.55 -8.07
N GLN A 37 10.77 5.32 -8.30
CA GLN A 37 11.61 4.20 -8.68
C GLN A 37 12.06 4.25 -10.15
N GLU A 38 11.21 4.73 -11.05
CA GLU A 38 11.60 5.06 -12.44
C GLU A 38 12.66 6.16 -12.47
N GLY A 39 12.47 7.23 -11.68
CA GLY A 39 13.45 8.30 -11.51
C GLY A 39 14.80 7.79 -11.01
N HIS A 40 14.79 6.93 -9.98
CA HIS A 40 16.01 6.31 -9.44
C HIS A 40 16.77 5.54 -10.52
N MET A 41 16.07 4.67 -11.25
CA MET A 41 16.71 3.82 -12.25
C MET A 41 17.18 4.63 -13.46
N SER A 42 16.47 5.70 -13.83
CA SER A 42 16.88 6.63 -14.87
C SER A 42 18.17 7.36 -14.49
N PHE A 43 18.24 7.86 -13.26
CA PHE A 43 19.42 8.55 -12.74
C PHE A 43 20.63 7.61 -12.64
N TYR A 44 20.44 6.39 -12.13
CA TYR A 44 21.49 5.36 -12.06
C TYR A 44 22.06 4.99 -13.44
N ARG A 45 21.22 4.88 -14.46
CA ARG A 45 21.66 4.54 -15.82
C ARG A 45 22.57 5.60 -16.45
N HIS A 46 22.37 6.87 -16.11
CA HIS A 46 23.17 7.97 -16.65
C HIS A 46 24.64 7.89 -16.21
N PHE A 47 24.88 7.48 -14.97
CA PHE A 47 26.22 7.35 -14.36
C PHE A 47 26.80 5.93 -14.44
N ARG A 48 26.12 5.03 -15.16
CA ARG A 48 26.58 3.64 -15.31
C ARG A 48 27.72 3.47 -16.33
N SER A 49 27.92 4.45 -17.21
CA SER A 49 28.97 4.39 -18.23
C SER A 49 30.39 4.66 -17.71
N ASP A 50 30.54 5.12 -16.45
CA ASP A 50 31.84 5.43 -15.88
C ASP A 50 32.59 4.18 -15.41
N PRO A 51 33.92 4.08 -15.63
CA PRO A 51 34.73 2.91 -15.28
C PRO A 51 34.95 2.74 -13.76
N ILE A 52 34.64 3.75 -12.96
CA ILE A 52 34.84 3.75 -11.51
C ILE A 52 33.58 3.19 -10.81
N TRP A 53 33.64 1.94 -10.34
CA TRP A 53 32.52 1.26 -9.67
C TRP A 53 31.95 2.03 -8.47
N LEU A 54 32.81 2.80 -7.77
CA LEU A 54 32.44 3.58 -6.58
C LEU A 54 31.41 4.67 -6.90
N VAL A 55 31.48 5.31 -8.07
CA VAL A 55 30.53 6.38 -8.46
C VAL A 55 29.11 5.82 -8.56
N SER A 56 28.95 4.67 -9.22
CA SER A 56 27.65 3.98 -9.31
C SER A 56 27.08 3.59 -7.94
N PHE A 57 27.94 3.17 -7.01
CA PHE A 57 27.52 2.83 -5.64
C PHE A 57 27.08 4.06 -4.84
N VAL A 58 27.84 5.15 -4.92
CA VAL A 58 27.55 6.42 -4.23
C VAL A 58 26.27 7.05 -4.76
N VAL A 59 26.06 7.08 -6.09
CA VAL A 59 24.82 7.60 -6.69
C VAL A 59 23.60 6.80 -6.22
N TRP A 60 23.70 5.46 -6.23
CA TRP A 60 22.61 4.59 -5.78
C TRP A 60 22.24 4.83 -4.30
N THR A 61 23.25 4.93 -3.43
CA THR A 61 23.04 5.12 -1.99
C THR A 61 22.62 6.54 -1.63
N LEU A 62 23.18 7.57 -2.26
CA LEU A 62 22.78 8.96 -2.02
C LEU A 62 21.33 9.22 -2.42
N TYR A 63 20.84 8.61 -3.49
CA TYR A 63 19.44 8.76 -3.90
C TYR A 63 18.47 8.22 -2.82
N THR A 64 18.75 7.04 -2.26
CA THR A 64 17.91 6.46 -1.20
C THR A 64 18.02 7.25 0.11
N VAL A 65 19.21 7.73 0.46
CA VAL A 65 19.44 8.55 1.66
C VAL A 65 18.74 9.90 1.57
N THR A 66 18.84 10.59 0.44
CA THR A 66 18.17 11.90 0.24
C THR A 66 16.65 11.78 0.29
N LEU A 67 16.07 10.75 -0.35
CA LEU A 67 14.64 10.50 -0.28
C LEU A 67 14.16 10.18 1.14
N THR A 68 14.91 9.34 1.87
CA THR A 68 14.59 8.97 3.26
C THR A 68 14.71 10.17 4.19
N CYS A 69 15.76 10.98 4.04
CA CYS A 69 15.98 12.18 4.83
C CYS A 69 14.90 13.23 4.55
N ALA A 70 14.54 13.46 3.29
CA ALA A 70 13.44 14.36 2.93
C ALA A 70 12.11 13.90 3.57
N SER A 71 11.79 12.61 3.52
CA SER A 71 10.59 12.07 4.18
C SER A 71 10.62 12.26 5.69
N ALA A 72 11.76 11.98 6.34
CA ALA A 72 11.91 12.13 7.79
C ALA A 72 11.81 13.61 8.23
N LEU A 73 12.40 14.52 7.46
CA LEU A 73 12.31 15.96 7.70
C LEU A 73 10.87 16.45 7.56
N CYS A 74 10.17 16.07 6.50
CA CYS A 74 8.76 16.41 6.32
C CYS A 74 7.90 15.93 7.50
N ALA A 75 8.11 14.69 7.98
CA ALA A 75 7.41 14.18 9.15
C ALA A 75 7.73 14.98 10.42
N HIS A 76 8.99 15.31 10.65
CA HIS A 76 9.42 16.08 11.82
C HIS A 76 8.91 17.53 11.82
N TYR A 77 8.84 18.17 10.64
CA TYR A 77 8.32 19.53 10.50
C TYR A 77 6.79 19.61 10.61
N ILE A 78 6.07 18.62 10.08
CA ILE A 78 4.60 18.66 10.05
C ILE A 78 4.02 18.12 11.36
N ALA A 79 4.48 16.97 11.86
CA ALA A 79 3.90 16.32 13.03
C ALA A 79 4.91 15.32 13.65
N PRO A 80 5.68 15.71 14.69
CA PRO A 80 6.59 14.78 15.35
C PRO A 80 5.85 13.57 15.97
N GLN A 81 4.55 13.71 16.24
CA GLN A 81 3.67 12.65 16.74
C GLN A 81 3.37 11.54 15.71
N ALA A 82 3.65 11.76 14.42
CA ALA A 82 3.49 10.76 13.37
C ALA A 82 4.74 9.87 13.18
N ILE A 83 5.76 10.02 14.04
CA ILE A 83 6.98 9.22 13.99
C ILE A 83 6.68 7.81 14.52
N GLY A 84 6.99 6.79 13.71
CA GLY A 84 6.83 5.38 14.06
C GLY A 84 5.63 4.73 13.39
N SER A 85 5.24 3.55 13.88
CA SER A 85 4.25 2.69 13.19
C SER A 85 2.79 3.13 13.36
N GLY A 86 2.47 3.98 14.35
CA GLY A 86 1.09 4.39 14.70
C GLY A 86 0.19 3.29 15.26
N ILE A 87 0.53 2.00 15.07
CA ILE A 87 -0.17 0.83 15.62
C ILE A 87 -0.29 0.86 17.15
N PRO A 88 0.77 1.15 17.93
CA PRO A 88 0.64 1.21 19.40
C PRO A 88 -0.31 2.32 19.84
N GLU A 89 -0.28 3.48 19.19
CA GLU A 89 -1.17 4.62 19.46
C GLU A 89 -2.63 4.31 19.11
N MET A 90 -2.86 3.63 17.99
CA MET A 90 -4.19 3.17 17.63
C MET A 90 -4.73 2.21 18.70
N LYS A 91 -3.90 1.26 19.15
CA LYS A 91 -4.28 0.29 20.19
C LYS A 91 -4.59 0.93 21.53
N THR A 92 -3.90 1.99 21.93
CA THR A 92 -4.18 2.72 23.19
C THR A 92 -5.47 3.52 23.11
N ILE A 93 -5.74 4.18 21.97
CA ILE A 93 -6.99 4.91 21.74
C ILE A 93 -8.19 3.96 21.78
N LEU A 94 -8.11 2.81 21.12
CA LEU A 94 -9.17 1.80 21.13
C LEU A 94 -9.40 1.13 22.50
N ARG A 95 -8.40 1.18 23.39
CA ARG A 95 -8.56 0.79 24.81
C ARG A 95 -9.25 1.87 25.66
N GLY A 96 -9.57 3.03 25.08
CA GLY A 96 -10.22 4.16 25.75
C GLY A 96 -9.26 5.14 26.42
N ILE A 97 -7.95 5.04 26.15
CA ILE A 97 -6.96 5.98 26.69
C ILE A 97 -6.80 7.12 25.68
N ILE A 98 -7.32 8.30 26.03
CA ILE A 98 -7.27 9.48 25.15
C ILE A 98 -5.88 10.13 25.25
N LEU A 99 -5.08 10.02 24.19
CA LEU A 99 -3.81 10.72 24.07
C LEU A 99 -4.02 12.15 23.58
N LYS A 100 -4.14 13.10 24.51
CA LYS A 100 -4.34 14.53 24.18
C LYS A 100 -3.31 15.07 23.17
N GLU A 101 -2.08 14.61 23.23
CA GLU A 101 -1.01 15.09 22.36
C GLU A 101 -1.08 14.53 20.93
N TYR A 102 -1.62 13.32 20.76
CA TYR A 102 -1.88 12.73 19.44
C TYR A 102 -3.14 13.34 18.79
N LEU A 103 -4.20 13.54 19.59
CA LEU A 103 -5.47 14.09 19.13
C LEU A 103 -5.49 15.61 18.94
N SER A 104 -4.58 16.37 19.56
CA SER A 104 -4.50 17.82 19.37
C SER A 104 -3.54 18.24 18.26
N GLY A 105 -2.90 17.28 17.60
CA GLY A 105 -1.89 17.54 16.58
C GLY A 105 -2.46 17.95 15.21
N PRO A 106 -1.59 18.43 14.29
CA PRO A 106 -1.97 18.75 12.91
C PRO A 106 -2.62 17.58 12.16
N PHE A 107 -2.38 16.35 12.58
CA PHE A 107 -3.08 15.16 12.08
C PHE A 107 -4.60 15.26 12.28
N VAL A 108 -5.08 15.71 13.46
CA VAL A 108 -6.52 15.87 13.71
C VAL A 108 -7.09 17.08 12.96
N HIS A 109 -6.30 18.12 12.73
CA HIS A 109 -6.71 19.20 11.81
C HIS A 109 -6.89 18.68 10.38
N ILE A 110 -5.96 17.88 9.87
CA ILE A 110 -6.08 17.27 8.53
C ILE A 110 -7.26 16.29 8.51
N ALA A 111 -7.41 15.44 9.52
CA ALA A 111 -8.50 14.47 9.63
C ALA A 111 -9.87 15.17 9.73
N SER A 112 -9.99 16.27 10.48
CA SER A 112 -11.21 17.06 10.59
C SER A 112 -11.52 17.84 9.32
N VAL A 113 -10.52 18.33 8.59
CA VAL A 113 -10.71 18.95 7.27
C VAL A 113 -11.18 17.91 6.25
N VAL A 114 -10.58 16.71 6.25
CA VAL A 114 -11.02 15.59 5.39
C VAL A 114 -12.43 15.13 5.78
N ALA A 115 -12.72 14.99 7.07
CA ALA A 115 -14.03 14.63 7.57
C ALA A 115 -15.08 15.69 7.21
N ASN A 116 -14.76 16.98 7.34
CA ASN A 116 -15.64 18.08 6.97
C ASN A 116 -15.90 18.11 5.46
N GLN A 117 -14.88 17.83 4.65
CA GLN A 117 -15.03 17.71 3.20
C GLN A 117 -15.89 16.49 2.83
N LEU A 118 -15.75 15.39 3.57
CA LEU A 118 -16.55 14.18 3.42
C LEU A 118 -18.02 14.38 3.81
N SER A 119 -18.26 15.10 4.90
CA SER A 119 -19.60 15.50 5.36
C SER A 119 -20.29 16.49 4.43
N ARG A 120 -19.57 17.16 3.51
CA ARG A 120 -20.20 17.95 2.43
C ARG A 120 -20.68 17.09 1.26
N PHE A 121 -20.10 15.92 1.05
CA PHE A 121 -20.48 15.02 -0.05
C PHE A 121 -21.74 14.20 0.24
N LEU A 122 -22.12 14.05 1.50
CA LEU A 122 -23.36 13.39 1.91
C LEU A 122 -23.96 14.22 3.05
N PRO A 123 -25.26 14.63 3.01
CA PRO A 123 -25.94 15.32 4.12
C PRO A 123 -26.19 14.34 5.29
N ILE A 124 -25.10 13.83 5.84
CA ILE A 124 -24.99 12.82 6.89
C ILE A 124 -24.78 13.55 8.19
N SER A 125 -25.63 13.23 9.15
CA SER A 125 -25.75 13.94 10.41
C SER A 125 -24.42 14.03 11.16
N THR A 126 -24.13 15.23 11.63
CA THR A 126 -22.97 15.68 12.42
C THR A 126 -22.78 14.93 13.76
N GLY A 127 -23.57 13.90 14.06
CA GLY A 127 -23.57 13.17 15.33
C GLY A 127 -22.89 11.79 15.30
N VAL A 128 -22.38 11.32 14.15
CA VAL A 128 -21.77 9.98 14.05
C VAL A 128 -20.50 9.86 14.93
N PHE A 129 -19.72 10.94 15.05
CA PHE A 129 -18.50 11.01 15.86
C PHE A 129 -18.73 11.53 17.29
N GLU A 130 -19.97 11.85 17.69
CA GLU A 130 -20.25 12.37 19.04
C GLU A 130 -20.10 11.29 20.11
N ASN A 131 -20.14 10.02 19.72
CA ASN A 131 -19.91 8.89 20.60
C ASN A 131 -18.50 8.33 20.39
N GLU A 132 -17.66 8.37 21.42
CA GLU A 132 -16.32 7.78 21.47
C GLU A 132 -16.31 6.30 21.02
N SER A 133 -17.37 5.55 21.36
CA SER A 133 -17.53 4.15 20.95
C SER A 133 -17.68 3.98 19.43
N ARG A 134 -18.46 4.84 18.77
CA ARG A 134 -18.67 4.80 17.31
C ARG A 134 -17.46 5.31 16.56
N ALA A 135 -16.81 6.35 17.08
CA ALA A 135 -15.54 6.85 16.54
C ALA A 135 -14.48 5.74 16.52
N SER A 136 -14.35 4.99 17.63
CA SER A 136 -13.44 3.85 17.74
C SER A 136 -13.79 2.72 16.76
N GLU A 137 -15.07 2.40 16.57
CA GLU A 137 -15.51 1.40 15.59
C GLU A 137 -15.16 1.80 14.14
N MET A 138 -15.31 3.09 13.81
CA MET A 138 -14.99 3.61 12.48
C MET A 138 -13.49 3.67 12.24
N LEU A 139 -12.69 4.00 13.27
CA LEU A 139 -11.23 3.92 13.22
C LEU A 139 -10.77 2.46 12.99
N ALA A 140 -11.33 1.50 13.71
CA ALA A 140 -11.04 0.08 13.51
C ALA A 140 -11.42 -0.41 12.09
N ALA A 141 -12.57 0.03 11.57
CA ALA A 141 -12.97 -0.26 10.20
C ALA A 141 -12.00 0.37 9.18
N GLY A 142 -11.54 1.60 9.43
CA GLY A 142 -10.53 2.27 8.59
C GLY A 142 -9.19 1.55 8.57
N CYS A 143 -8.72 1.07 9.72
CA CYS A 143 -7.52 0.23 9.81
C CYS A 143 -7.68 -1.06 9.00
N ALA A 144 -8.82 -1.75 9.13
CA ALA A 144 -9.11 -2.98 8.38
C ALA A 144 -9.08 -2.75 6.87
N VAL A 145 -9.68 -1.66 6.39
CA VAL A 145 -9.68 -1.26 4.98
C VAL A 145 -8.26 -0.97 4.47
N GLY A 146 -7.47 -0.22 5.24
CA GLY A 146 -6.09 0.12 4.86
C GLY A 146 -5.17 -1.11 4.76
N VAL A 147 -5.36 -2.09 5.64
CA VAL A 147 -4.61 -3.36 5.58
C VAL A 147 -5.13 -4.23 4.43
N ALA A 148 -6.44 -4.28 4.23
CA ALA A 148 -7.05 -5.06 3.14
C ALA A 148 -6.61 -4.58 1.75
N CYS A 149 -6.48 -3.26 1.53
CA CYS A 149 -6.08 -2.73 0.22
C CYS A 149 -4.61 -2.97 -0.10
N THR A 150 -3.71 -2.89 0.90
CA THR A 150 -2.28 -3.13 0.72
C THR A 150 -1.97 -4.60 0.42
N PHE A 151 -2.62 -5.53 1.13
CA PHE A 151 -2.41 -6.97 0.92
C PHE A 151 -3.35 -7.60 -0.13
N SER A 152 -4.33 -6.84 -0.66
CA SER A 152 -5.39 -7.36 -1.54
C SER A 152 -6.11 -8.59 -0.95
N ALA A 153 -6.16 -8.68 0.38
CA ALA A 153 -6.69 -9.81 1.13
C ALA A 153 -7.71 -9.29 2.15
N PRO A 154 -9.00 -9.12 1.77
CA PRO A 154 -9.99 -8.47 2.61
C PRO A 154 -10.26 -9.24 3.92
N VAL A 155 -10.25 -10.58 3.88
CA VAL A 155 -10.44 -11.41 5.09
C VAL A 155 -9.26 -11.25 6.05
N GLY A 156 -8.02 -11.35 5.54
CA GLY A 156 -6.81 -11.24 6.34
C GLY A 156 -6.64 -9.85 6.96
N GLY A 157 -6.95 -8.79 6.21
CA GLY A 157 -6.85 -7.41 6.70
C GLY A 157 -7.84 -7.09 7.82
N VAL A 158 -9.07 -7.63 7.75
CA VAL A 158 -10.07 -7.47 8.80
C VAL A 158 -9.69 -8.25 10.05
N LEU A 159 -9.23 -9.50 9.91
CA LEU A 159 -8.78 -10.31 11.05
C LEU A 159 -7.57 -9.69 11.76
N PHE A 160 -6.56 -9.25 11.01
CA PHE A 160 -5.40 -8.56 11.55
C PHE A 160 -5.80 -7.28 12.28
N SER A 161 -6.69 -6.48 11.68
CA SER A 161 -7.17 -5.27 12.33
C SER A 161 -7.89 -5.59 13.64
N ILE A 162 -8.72 -6.64 13.70
CA ILE A 162 -9.42 -7.02 14.94
C ILE A 162 -8.45 -7.44 16.04
N GLU A 163 -7.44 -8.26 15.70
CA GLU A 163 -6.40 -8.69 16.63
C GLU A 163 -5.64 -7.48 17.22
N VAL A 164 -5.36 -6.49 16.39
CA VAL A 164 -4.61 -5.29 16.79
C VAL A 164 -5.49 -4.28 17.54
N THR A 165 -6.77 -4.17 17.19
CA THR A 165 -7.66 -3.09 17.66
C THR A 165 -8.51 -3.45 18.89
N ALA A 166 -8.89 -4.71 19.11
CA ALA A 166 -9.88 -5.03 20.13
C ALA A 166 -9.49 -6.19 21.06
N ALA A 167 -9.75 -6.03 22.37
CA ALA A 167 -9.80 -7.14 23.33
C ALA A 167 -11.19 -7.80 23.36
N TYR A 168 -12.24 -7.05 23.03
CA TYR A 168 -13.63 -7.52 22.92
C TYR A 168 -14.25 -6.92 21.67
N PHE A 169 -14.77 -7.76 20.77
CA PHE A 169 -15.28 -7.32 19.47
C PHE A 169 -16.67 -7.88 19.18
N ALA A 170 -17.63 -7.00 18.88
CA ALA A 170 -18.97 -7.40 18.50
C ALA A 170 -19.00 -7.92 17.05
N VAL A 171 -19.66 -9.06 16.81
CA VAL A 171 -19.78 -9.69 15.48
C VAL A 171 -20.41 -8.75 14.44
N ARG A 172 -21.27 -7.80 14.86
CA ARG A 172 -21.85 -6.79 13.96
C ARG A 172 -20.79 -5.87 13.35
N ASN A 173 -19.72 -5.55 14.08
CA ASN A 173 -18.64 -4.69 13.61
C ASN A 173 -17.71 -5.42 12.63
N TYR A 174 -17.66 -6.76 12.72
CA TYR A 174 -16.93 -7.60 11.75
C TYR A 174 -17.48 -7.43 10.34
N TRP A 175 -18.80 -7.56 10.21
CA TRP A 175 -19.48 -7.45 8.92
C TRP A 175 -19.35 -6.07 8.28
N ARG A 176 -19.35 -5.02 9.10
CA ARG A 176 -19.13 -3.63 8.66
C ARG A 176 -17.72 -3.45 8.08
N GLY A 177 -16.70 -3.94 8.78
CA GLY A 177 -15.31 -3.91 8.32
C GLY A 177 -15.09 -4.76 7.06
N PHE A 178 -15.68 -5.96 7.01
CA PHE A 178 -15.58 -6.86 5.85
C PHE A 178 -16.17 -6.27 4.57
N PHE A 179 -17.33 -5.63 4.67
CA PHE A 179 -17.95 -4.94 3.53
C PHE A 179 -17.08 -3.78 3.04
N ALA A 180 -16.60 -2.92 3.94
CA ALA A 180 -15.72 -1.81 3.55
C ALA A 180 -14.42 -2.31 2.90
N ALA A 181 -13.82 -3.36 3.46
CA ALA A 181 -12.60 -3.98 2.94
C ALA A 181 -12.80 -4.57 1.53
N THR A 182 -13.89 -5.29 1.29
CA THR A 182 -14.22 -5.86 -0.03
C THR A 182 -14.51 -4.78 -1.07
N CYS A 183 -15.24 -3.71 -0.71
CA CYS A 183 -15.45 -2.55 -1.60
C CYS A 183 -14.11 -1.88 -1.99
N SER A 184 -13.19 -1.70 -1.02
CA SER A 184 -11.87 -1.11 -1.32
C SER A 184 -11.00 -1.99 -2.20
N ALA A 185 -10.96 -3.31 -1.94
CA ALA A 185 -10.14 -4.26 -2.68
C ALA A 185 -10.64 -4.46 -4.12
N THR A 186 -11.96 -4.53 -4.30
CA THR A 186 -12.58 -4.63 -5.63
C THR A 186 -12.30 -3.37 -6.45
N LEU A 187 -12.50 -2.19 -5.86
CA LEU A 187 -12.22 -0.92 -6.52
C LEU A 187 -10.73 -0.76 -6.88
N PHE A 188 -9.82 -1.07 -5.95
CA PHE A 188 -8.38 -1.03 -6.19
C PHE A 188 -7.97 -1.96 -7.33
N SER A 189 -8.55 -3.17 -7.38
CA SER A 189 -8.32 -4.14 -8.45
C SER A 189 -8.85 -3.64 -9.81
N ILE A 190 -10.05 -3.05 -9.84
CA ILE A 190 -10.65 -2.45 -11.04
C ILE A 190 -9.78 -1.30 -11.55
N LEU A 191 -9.37 -0.38 -10.67
CA LEU A 191 -8.57 0.78 -11.03
C LEU A 191 -7.18 0.39 -11.53
N GLN A 192 -6.54 -0.61 -10.92
CA GLN A 192 -5.30 -1.16 -11.45
C GLN A 192 -5.48 -1.86 -12.80
N GLY A 193 -6.60 -2.58 -13.01
CA GLY A 193 -6.95 -3.18 -14.29
C GLY A 193 -7.11 -2.12 -15.39
N LEU A 194 -7.85 -1.05 -15.11
CA LEU A 194 -8.01 0.09 -16.00
C LEU A 194 -6.67 0.78 -16.30
N ARG A 195 -5.83 0.98 -15.29
CA ARG A 195 -4.49 1.57 -15.46
C ARG A 195 -3.57 0.72 -16.34
N ARG A 196 -3.66 -0.61 -16.24
CA ARG A 196 -2.92 -1.55 -17.09
C ARG A 196 -3.41 -1.50 -18.54
N GLY A 197 -4.71 -1.34 -18.76
CA GLY A 197 -5.32 -1.20 -20.09
C GLY A 197 -5.00 0.12 -20.79
N ALA A 198 -4.78 1.20 -20.04
CA ALA A 198 -4.48 2.54 -20.56
C ALA A 198 -3.04 2.74 -21.10
N GLY A 199 -2.29 1.66 -21.36
CA GLY A 199 -1.00 1.76 -22.06
C GLY A 199 0.14 2.36 -21.23
N SER A 200 0.23 2.02 -19.94
CA SER A 200 1.42 2.36 -19.14
C SER A 200 2.62 1.62 -19.72
N LYS A 201 3.61 2.35 -20.27
CA LYS A 201 4.90 1.76 -20.72
C LYS A 201 5.42 0.86 -19.60
N PRO A 202 5.85 -0.39 -19.91
CA PRO A 202 6.36 -1.28 -18.88
C PRO A 202 7.48 -0.55 -18.13
N SER A 203 7.40 -0.55 -16.81
CA SER A 203 8.47 0.04 -16.01
C SER A 203 9.77 -0.68 -16.37
N ALA A 204 10.89 0.06 -16.34
CA ALA A 204 12.23 -0.49 -16.51
C ALA A 204 12.48 -1.77 -15.70
N TRP A 205 11.78 -1.94 -14.57
CA TRP A 205 11.80 -3.08 -13.68
C TRP A 205 11.05 -4.31 -14.20
N THR A 206 9.94 -4.14 -14.94
CA THR A 206 9.29 -5.25 -15.65
C THR A 206 10.16 -5.78 -16.78
N ASP A 207 10.88 -4.91 -17.50
CA ASP A 207 11.83 -5.34 -18.52
C ASP A 207 13.10 -5.95 -17.92
N LEU A 208 13.62 -5.43 -16.81
CA LEU A 208 14.75 -6.06 -16.11
C LEU A 208 14.41 -7.41 -15.48
N ARG A 209 13.18 -7.62 -15.00
CA ARG A 209 12.72 -8.95 -14.61
C ARG A 209 12.62 -9.89 -15.80
N ARG A 210 12.22 -9.38 -16.98
CA ARG A 210 12.24 -10.15 -18.22
C ARG A 210 13.67 -10.52 -18.65
N ILE A 211 14.63 -9.60 -18.48
CA ILE A 211 16.06 -9.81 -18.76
C ILE A 211 16.70 -10.76 -17.73
N ASN A 212 16.37 -10.65 -16.44
CA ASN A 212 16.91 -11.56 -15.41
C ASN A 212 16.25 -12.96 -15.42
N ASN A 213 15.04 -13.08 -16.00
CA ASN A 213 14.42 -14.38 -16.32
C ASN A 213 14.80 -14.92 -17.71
N THR A 214 15.58 -14.18 -18.51
CA THR A 214 16.32 -14.87 -19.56
C THR A 214 17.41 -15.69 -18.85
N PRO A 215 17.54 -17.00 -19.11
CA PRO A 215 18.72 -17.70 -18.64
C PRO A 215 19.90 -16.90 -19.16
N TYR A 216 20.89 -16.67 -18.30
CA TYR A 216 22.20 -16.16 -18.70
C TYR A 216 22.74 -17.07 -19.81
N VAL A 217 22.34 -16.81 -21.07
CA VAL A 217 22.98 -17.39 -22.23
C VAL A 217 24.27 -16.60 -22.35
N CYS A 218 25.23 -16.99 -21.52
CA CYS A 218 26.63 -16.76 -21.75
C CYS A 218 26.89 -17.24 -23.19
N GLY A 219 26.94 -16.30 -24.12
CA GLY A 219 27.33 -16.51 -25.50
C GLY A 219 28.81 -16.86 -25.57
N ARG A 220 29.22 -18.00 -24.98
CA ARG A 220 30.52 -18.63 -25.18
C ARG A 220 30.64 -20.06 -24.62
N SER A 221 29.69 -20.97 -24.90
CA SER A 221 29.97 -22.42 -24.75
C SER A 221 29.00 -23.39 -25.45
N ASN A 222 28.31 -22.98 -26.53
CA ASN A 222 27.40 -23.91 -27.23
C ASN A 222 28.07 -24.80 -28.28
N ASN A 223 29.35 -24.57 -28.61
CA ASN A 223 30.10 -25.44 -29.52
C ASN A 223 30.90 -26.55 -28.81
N MET A 224 31.20 -26.43 -27.51
CA MET A 224 31.97 -27.46 -26.81
C MET A 224 31.10 -28.63 -26.31
N VAL A 225 29.87 -28.34 -25.84
CA VAL A 225 28.91 -29.37 -25.41
C VAL A 225 28.27 -30.11 -26.59
N ARG A 226 28.08 -29.45 -27.74
CA ARG A 226 27.61 -30.11 -28.97
C ARG A 226 28.68 -30.99 -29.62
N THR A 227 29.97 -30.65 -29.47
CA THR A 227 31.06 -31.49 -29.97
C THR A 227 31.30 -32.70 -29.06
N ALA A 228 31.16 -32.57 -27.74
CA ALA A 228 31.23 -33.69 -26.81
C ALA A 228 30.04 -34.68 -26.94
N ARG A 229 28.82 -34.19 -27.21
CA ARG A 229 27.64 -35.05 -27.37
C ARG A 229 27.62 -35.83 -28.70
N LYS A 230 28.35 -35.37 -29.72
CA LYS A 230 28.53 -36.11 -31.00
C LYS A 230 29.59 -37.22 -30.94
N GLN A 231 30.51 -37.19 -29.99
CA GLN A 231 31.54 -38.24 -29.84
C GLN A 231 31.03 -39.46 -29.06
N VAL A 232 30.06 -39.30 -28.15
CA VAL A 232 29.52 -40.41 -27.34
C VAL A 232 28.43 -41.21 -28.06
N THR A 233 27.78 -40.65 -29.09
CA THR A 233 26.66 -41.29 -29.79
C THR A 233 27.06 -42.10 -31.03
N ASN A 234 28.33 -42.08 -31.43
CA ASN A 234 28.83 -42.80 -32.62
C ASN A 234 29.76 -43.98 -32.30
N GLY A 235 29.84 -44.42 -31.04
CA GLY A 235 30.77 -45.46 -30.59
C GLY A 235 30.18 -46.84 -30.27
N ASN A 236 28.84 -47.01 -30.27
CA ASN A 236 28.21 -48.29 -29.91
C ASN A 236 27.34 -48.80 -31.05
N GLY A 237 27.97 -49.46 -32.02
CA GLY A 237 27.28 -50.19 -33.08
C GLY A 237 28.23 -50.61 -34.19
N LEU A 238 28.74 -51.84 -34.06
CA LEU A 238 29.36 -52.74 -35.06
C LEU A 238 30.81 -53.14 -34.73
N THR A 239 30.91 -54.42 -34.32
CA THR A 239 32.02 -55.40 -34.52
C THR A 239 33.43 -55.02 -34.11
#